data_AF-A0A9Q0HV51-F1
#
_entry.id   AF-A0A9Q0HV51-F1
#
_cell.length_a   1.000
_cell.length_b   1.000
_cell.length_c   1.000
_cell.angle_alpha   90.00
_cell.angle_beta   90.00
_cell.angle_gamma   90.00
#
_symmetry.space_group_name_H-M   'P 1'
#
loop_
_entity.id
_entity.type
_entity.pdbx_description
1 polymer ?
#
loop_
_entity_poly.entity_id
_entity_poly.type
_entity_poly.pdbx_seq_one_letter_code
_entity_poly.pdbx_strand_id
1 'polypeptide(L)'
;MERLNTKLYLQNCYIMKENERLRKKAQLLNQENQVLLSELKQRLQSKTKASHPNSNTNGGSIGNVTSRGATQIPDLNVPPLPANKTA
;
A
#
# COMPACT_ATOMS: atom_id res chain seq x y z
N MET A 1 -36.72 -10.94 20.24
CA MET A 1 -35.92 -10.89 19.00
C MET A 1 -35.54 -9.46 18.60
N GLU A 2 -36.49 -8.53 18.48
CA GLU A 2 -36.19 -7.14 18.03
C GLU A 2 -35.14 -6.40 18.88
N ARG A 3 -35.27 -6.38 20.21
CA ARG A 3 -34.31 -5.68 21.09
C ARG A 3 -32.86 -6.14 20.93
N LEU A 4 -32.66 -7.44 20.69
CA LEU A 4 -31.33 -8.00 20.47
C LEU A 4 -30.76 -7.58 19.12
N ASN A 5 -31.62 -7.54 18.09
CA ASN A 5 -31.24 -7.12 16.75
C ASN A 5 -30.89 -5.62 16.71
N THR A 6 -31.65 -4.77 17.40
CA THR A 6 -31.34 -3.34 17.54
C THR A 6 -30.00 -3.11 18.24
N LYS A 7 -29.72 -3.85 19.32
CA LYS A 7 -28.42 -3.77 20.01
C LYS A 7 -27.26 -4.19 19.10
N LEU A 8 -27.45 -5.28 18.34
CA LEU A 8 -26.46 -5.77 17.40
C LEU A 8 -26.22 -4.78 16.25
N TYR A 9 -27.29 -4.17 15.71
CA TYR A 9 -27.20 -3.13 14.70
C TYR A 9 -26.37 -1.94 15.18
N LEU A 10 -26.65 -1.43 16.39
CA LEU A 10 -25.93 -0.31 16.96
C LEU A 10 -24.42 -0.64 17.14
N GLN A 11 -24.12 -1.84 17.62
CA GLN A 11 -22.73 -2.32 17.73
C GLN A 11 -22.04 -2.40 16.37
N ASN A 12 -22.71 -2.95 15.36
CA ASN A 12 -22.18 -3.01 14.00
C ASN A 12 -21.88 -1.61 13.44
N CYS A 13 -22.76 -0.62 13.68
CA CYS A 13 -22.50 0.77 13.29
C CYS A 13 -21.23 1.33 13.94
N TYR A 14 -21.02 1.09 15.24
CA TYR A 14 -19.80 1.52 15.92
C TYR A 14 -18.55 0.84 15.37
N ILE A 15 -18.61 -0.47 15.11
CA ILE A 15 -17.51 -1.24 14.52
C ILE A 15 -17.17 -0.71 13.12
N MET A 16 -18.18 -0.42 12.29
CA MET A 16 -17.96 0.14 10.94
C MET A 16 -17.26 1.50 11.00
N LYS A 17 -17.69 2.38 11.90
CA LYS A 17 -17.08 3.70 12.08
C LYS A 17 -15.62 3.59 12.52
N GLU A 18 -15.35 2.68 13.45
CA GLU A 18 -13.99 2.46 13.95
C GLU A 18 -13.09 1.82 12.88
N ASN A 19 -13.60 0.88 12.10
CA ASN A 19 -12.88 0.28 10.98
C ASN A 19 -12.47 1.34 9.94
N GLU A 20 -13.36 2.27 9.61
CA GLU A 20 -13.03 3.38 8.72
C GLU A 20 -11.92 4.26 9.28
N ARG A 21 -12.01 4.59 10.58
CA ARG A 21 -10.98 5.37 11.29
C ARG A 21 -9.62 4.67 11.27
N LEU A 22 -9.60 3.34 11.44
CA LEU A 22 -8.37 2.53 11.39
C LEU A 22 -7.79 2.48 9.98
N ARG A 23 -8.61 2.33 8.94
CA ARG A 23 -8.17 2.35 7.53
C ARG A 23 -7.46 3.65 7.18
N LYS A 24 -8.01 4.80 7.57
CA LYS A 24 -7.39 6.12 7.33
C LYS A 24 -6.02 6.24 8.00
N LYS A 25 -5.88 5.77 9.25
CA LYS A 25 -4.59 5.77 9.95
C LYS A 25 -3.57 4.85 9.28
N ALA A 26 -3.97 3.65 8.88
CA ALA A 26 -3.10 2.72 8.18
C ALA A 26 -2.63 3.29 6.83
N GLN A 27 -3.51 3.96 6.09
CA GLN A 27 -3.16 4.63 4.82
C GLN A 27 -2.14 5.74 5.01
N LEU A 28 -2.29 6.57 6.05
CA LEU A 28 -1.32 7.63 6.35
C LEU A 28 0.05 7.04 6.71
N LEU A 29 0.08 6.09 7.64
CA LEU A 29 1.32 5.41 8.05
C LEU A 29 2.02 4.72 6.88
N ASN A 30 1.25 4.10 5.97
CA ASN A 30 1.82 3.47 4.79
C ASN A 30 2.47 4.49 3.85
N GLN A 31 1.83 5.65 3.63
CA GLN A 31 2.42 6.72 2.82
C GLN A 31 3.72 7.22 3.42
N GLU A 32 3.75 7.49 4.73
CA GLU A 32 4.95 7.90 5.45
C GLU A 32 6.06 6.86 5.32
N ASN A 33 5.74 5.58 5.49
CA ASN A 33 6.71 4.49 5.36
C ASN A 33 7.27 4.39 3.94
N GLN A 34 6.44 4.55 2.90
CA GLN A 34 6.89 4.54 1.51
C GLN A 34 7.83 5.70 1.18
N VAL A 35 7.57 6.89 1.73
CA VAL A 35 8.46 8.07 1.58
C VAL A 35 9.80 7.81 2.27
N LEU A 36 9.78 7.37 3.53
CA LEU A 36 10.98 7.05 4.30
C LEU A 36 11.82 5.97 3.62
N LEU A 37 11.19 4.91 3.12
CA LEU A 37 11.87 3.83 2.42
C LEU A 37 12.54 4.33 1.13
N SER A 38 11.88 5.23 0.40
CA SER A 38 12.43 5.83 -0.82
C SER A 38 13.63 6.72 -0.51
N GLU A 39 13.55 7.52 0.55
CA GLU A 39 14.64 8.36 1.02
C GLU A 39 15.86 7.52 1.45
N LEU A 40 15.65 6.45 2.22
CA LEU A 40 16.71 5.54 2.63
C LEU A 40 17.37 4.86 1.43
N LYS A 41 16.58 4.37 0.47
CA LYS A 41 17.10 3.79 -0.78
C LYS A 41 17.94 4.79 -1.56
N GLN A 42 17.48 6.05 -1.67
CA GLN A 42 18.24 7.11 -2.33
C GLN A 42 19.57 7.41 -1.61
N ARG A 43 19.55 7.51 -0.28
CA ARG A 43 20.76 7.75 0.55
C ARG A 43 21.77 6.60 0.45
N LEU A 44 21.30 5.36 0.34
CA LEU A 44 22.17 4.21 0.14
C LEU A 44 22.80 4.21 -1.26
N GLN A 45 22.02 4.53 -2.30
CA GLN A 45 22.52 4.61 -3.67
C GLN A 45 23.49 5.77 -3.89
N SER A 46 23.29 6.92 -3.23
CA SER A 46 24.23 8.04 -3.32
C SER A 46 25.57 7.71 -2.64
N LYS A 47 25.55 6.94 -1.56
CA LYS A 47 26.76 6.49 -0.86
C LYS A 47 27.58 5.47 -1.67
N THR A 48 26.94 4.65 -2.51
CA THR A 48 27.63 3.68 -3.38
C THR A 48 28.17 4.28 -4.68
N LYS A 49 27.62 5.41 -5.16
CA LYS A 49 28.10 6.12 -6.36
C LYS A 49 29.39 6.93 -6.16
N ALA A 50 29.87 7.08 -4.93
CA ALA A 50 31.10 7.80 -4.61
C ALA A 50 32.38 6.94 -4.72
N SER A 51 32.27 5.64 -5.04
CA SER A 51 33.42 4.75 -5.25
C SER A 51 33.50 4.33 -6.72
N HIS A 52 34.44 4.94 -7.45
CA HIS A 52 34.90 4.66 -8.82
C HIS A 52 34.04 5.14 -10.00
N PRO A 53 34.54 6.10 -10.82
CA PRO A 53 34.15 6.23 -12.21
C PRO A 53 34.91 5.18 -13.04
N ASN A 54 34.29 4.75 -14.13
CA ASN A 54 34.83 3.89 -15.21
C ASN A 54 34.42 2.41 -15.16
N SER A 55 33.34 2.08 -15.89
CA SER A 55 33.47 1.13 -16.99
C SER A 55 32.25 1.24 -17.92
N ASN A 56 32.54 1.43 -19.20
CA ASN A 56 31.64 1.38 -20.33
C ASN A 56 31.02 -0.03 -20.44
N THR A 57 29.70 -0.15 -20.29
CA THR A 57 28.97 -1.34 -20.76
C THR A 57 27.68 -0.92 -21.45
N ASN A 58 27.74 -0.82 -22.78
CA ASN A 58 26.59 -0.99 -23.66
C ASN A 58 25.97 -2.35 -23.36
N GLY A 59 24.75 -2.36 -22.82
CA GLY A 59 24.08 -3.60 -22.43
C GLY A 59 22.58 -3.37 -22.31
N GLY A 60 21.90 -3.50 -23.45
CA GLY A 60 20.50 -3.84 -23.61
C GLY A 60 19.49 -3.25 -22.61
N SER A 61 18.65 -2.35 -23.09
CA SER A 61 17.35 -2.07 -22.50
C SER A 61 16.53 -3.36 -22.40
N ILE A 62 16.69 -4.09 -21.30
CA ILE A 62 15.78 -5.15 -20.91
C ILE A 62 14.55 -4.43 -20.41
N GLY A 63 13.52 -4.45 -21.27
CA GLY A 63 12.20 -3.95 -20.97
C GLY A 63 11.75 -4.42 -19.60
N ASN A 64 11.04 -3.51 -18.93
CA ASN A 64 10.47 -3.61 -17.60
C ASN A 64 9.87 -5.02 -17.34
N VAL A 65 10.70 -5.99 -16.95
CA VAL A 65 10.25 -7.31 -16.56
C VAL A 65 9.68 -7.13 -15.17
N THR A 66 8.35 -7.05 -15.13
CA THR A 66 7.57 -7.14 -13.91
C THR A 66 7.98 -8.43 -13.22
N SER A 67 8.89 -8.35 -12.25
CA SER A 67 9.26 -9.50 -11.43
C SER A 67 8.02 -9.88 -10.63
N ARG A 68 7.30 -10.89 -11.14
CA ARG A 68 6.15 -11.55 -10.51
C ARG A 68 6.58 -12.36 -9.28
N GLY A 69 7.38 -11.79 -8.38
CA GLY A 69 8.00 -12.51 -7.27
C GLY A 69 8.48 -11.67 -6.09
N ALA A 70 8.14 -10.39 -6.02
CA ALA A 70 8.24 -9.62 -4.78
C ALA A 70 6.81 -9.25 -4.37
N THR A 71 6.39 -9.73 -3.20
CA THR A 71 5.13 -9.43 -2.50
C THR A 71 4.52 -8.11 -2.97
N GLN A 72 3.60 -8.18 -3.95
CA GLN A 72 2.69 -7.09 -4.22
C GLN A 72 1.85 -7.01 -2.97
N ILE A 73 2.23 -6.12 -2.06
CA ILE A 73 1.35 -5.69 -0.99
C ILE A 73 0.10 -5.23 -1.74
N PRO A 74 -1.05 -5.91 -1.54
CA PRO A 74 -2.27 -5.53 -2.24
C PRO A 74 -2.46 -4.04 -1.99
N ASP A 75 -2.70 -3.28 -3.05
CA ASP A 75 -2.98 -1.86 -2.93
C ASP A 75 -4.25 -1.71 -2.10
N LEU A 76 -4.08 -1.44 -0.81
CA LEU A 76 -5.16 -1.23 0.16
C LEU A 76 -5.93 0.07 -0.15
N ASN A 77 -5.53 0.81 -1.19
CA ASN A 77 -6.18 2.00 -1.67
C ASN A 77 -7.22 1.74 -2.78
N VAL A 78 -7.49 0.48 -3.16
CA VAL A 78 -8.62 0.18 -4.04
C VAL A 78 -9.93 0.42 -3.26
N PRO A 79 -10.74 1.43 -3.59
CA PRO A 79 -12.06 1.58 -3.00
C PRO A 79 -12.88 0.31 -3.29
N PRO A 80 -13.73 -0.15 -2.34
CA PRO A 80 -14.57 -1.32 -2.59
C PRO A 80 -15.38 -1.08 -3.86
N LEU A 81 -15.24 -1.98 -4.84
CA LEU A 81 -16.00 -1.96 -6.09
C LEU A 81 -17.49 -1.78 -5.74
N PRO A 82 -18.23 -0.90 -6.44
CA PRO A 82 -19.67 -0.79 -6.21
C PRO A 82 -20.29 -2.16 -6.44
N ALA A 83 -20.99 -2.67 -5.42
CA ALA A 83 -21.71 -3.93 -5.52
C ALA A 83 -22.65 -3.85 -6.74
N ASN A 84 -22.42 -4.72 -7.72
CA ASN A 84 -23.25 -4.83 -8.90
C ASN A 84 -24.70 -5.05 -8.44
N LYS A 85 -25.58 -4.08 -8.69
CA LYS A 85 -27.02 -4.27 -8.51
C LYS A 85 -27.48 -5.21 -9.62
N THR A 86 -27.43 -6.51 -9.37
CA THR A 86 -28.26 -7.47 -10.10
C THR A 86 -29.67 -7.41 -9.52
N ALA A 87 -30.50 -6.54 -10.11
CA ALA A 87 -31.94 -6.69 -10.33
C ALA A 87 -32.42 -5.52 -11.18
#